data_AF-A0A1G0PLA8-F1
#
_entry.id   AF-A0A1G0PLA8-F1
#
_cell.length_a   1.000
_cell.length_b   1.000
_cell.length_c   1.000
_cell.angle_alpha   90.00
_cell.angle_beta   90.00
_cell.angle_gamma   90.00
#
_symmetry.space_group_name_H-M   'P 1'
#
loop_
_entity.id
_entity.type
_entity.pdbx_description
1 polymer ?
#
loop_
_entity_poly.entity_id
_entity_poly.type
_entity_poly.pdbx_seq_one_letter_code
_entity_poly.pdbx_strand_id
1 'polypeptide(L)' 'MLIRVIIWTLLFMLAYRAVKYILRIMAGGETKSESPKPKRGSKFNINKEDIIEADFEEIKDSEQDKSK' A
#
# COMPACT_ATOMS: atom_id res chain seq x y z
N MET A 1 -27.65 -29.02 17.94
CA MET A 1 -28.15 -27.64 17.73
C MET A 1 -27.03 -26.61 17.72
N LEU A 2 -26.13 -26.60 18.71
CA LEU A 2 -24.99 -25.66 18.79
C LEU A 2 -24.13 -25.58 17.52
N ILE A 3 -23.75 -26.72 16.92
CA ILE A 3 -22.96 -26.73 15.67
C ILE A 3 -23.67 -25.97 14.54
N ARG A 4 -25.00 -26.12 14.44
CA ARG A 4 -25.79 -25.44 13.41
C ARG A 4 -25.76 -23.93 13.65
N VAL A 5 -25.91 -23.50 14.90
CA VAL A 5 -25.84 -22.08 15.29
C VAL A 5 -24.47 -21.49 14.93
N ILE A 6 -23.38 -22.20 15.20
CA ILE A 6 -22.00 -21.76 14.85
C ILE A 6 -21.82 -21.62 13.34
N ILE A 7 -22.36 -22.55 12.55
CA ILE A 7 -22.31 -22.47 11.09
C ILE A 7 -23.09 -21.27 10.58
N TRP A 8 -24.29 -21.04 11.12
CA TRP A 8 -25.11 -19.88 10.77
C TRP A 8 -24.46 -18.55 11.15
N THR A 9 -23.81 -18.45 12.32
CA THR A 9 -23.13 -17.22 12.73
C THR A 9 -21.89 -16.94 11.89
N LEU A 10 -21.12 -17.97 11.51
CA LEU A 10 -19.99 -17.85 10.58
C LEU A 10 -20.45 -17.38 9.19
N LEU A 11 -21.51 -17.99 8.65
CA LEU A 11 -22.08 -17.59 7.37
C LEU A 11 -22.63 -16.16 7.42
N PHE A 12 -23.33 -15.80 8.49
CA PHE A 12 -23.85 -14.46 8.68
C PHE A 12 -22.73 -13.42 8.80
N MET A 13 -21.65 -13.74 9.53
CA MET A 13 -20.46 -12.89 9.64
C MET A 13 -19.80 -12.66 8.29
N LEU A 14 -19.68 -13.71 7.47
CA LEU A 14 -19.13 -13.63 6.13
C LEU A 14 -20.01 -12.76 5.22
N ALA A 15 -21.32 -12.99 5.23
CA ALA A 15 -22.30 -12.21 4.47
C ALA A 15 -22.29 -10.73 4.89
N TYR A 16 -22.29 -10.44 6.18
CA TYR A 16 -22.21 -9.07 6.72
C TYR A 16 -20.94 -8.35 6.23
N ARG A 17 -19.80 -9.05 6.25
CA ARG A 17 -18.53 -8.50 5.76
C ARG A 17 -18.58 -8.21 4.26
N ALA A 18 -19.13 -9.13 3.48
CA ALA A 18 -19.31 -8.94 2.03
C ALA A 18 -20.22 -7.74 1.72
N VAL A 19 -21.37 -7.64 2.38
CA VAL A 19 -22.29 -6.50 2.24
C VAL A 19 -21.60 -5.19 2.60
N LYS A 20 -20.81 -5.15 3.67
CA LYS A 20 -20.06 -3.95 4.07
C LYS A 20 -19.06 -3.50 2.99
N TYR A 21 -18.37 -4.43 2.33
CA TYR A 21 -17.47 -4.09 1.22
C TYR A 21 -18.23 -3.61 -0.01
N ILE A 22 -19.35 -4.26 -0.35
CA ILE A 22 -20.19 -3.87 -1.49
C ILE A 22 -20.76 -2.45 -1.26
N LEU A 23 -21.27 -2.17 -0.06
CA LEU A 23 -21.76 -0.84 0.31
C LEU A 23 -20.63 0.20 0.28
N ARG A 24 -19.42 -0.15 0.70
CA ARG A 24 -18.25 0.76 0.62
C ARG A 24 -17.87 1.10 -0.83
N ILE A 25 -18.04 0.17 -1.75
CA ILE A 25 -17.79 0.38 -3.18
C ILE A 25 -18.94 1.18 -3.81
N MET A 26 -20.20 0.83 -3.51
CA MET A 26 -21.38 1.52 -4.05
C MET A 26 -21.55 2.96 -3.53
N ALA A 27 -21.17 3.23 -2.28
CA ALA A 27 -21.30 4.56 -1.68
C ALA A 27 -20.30 5.61 -2.21
N GLY A 28 -19.68 5.37 -3.36
CA GLY A 28 -18.75 6.33 -3.99
C GLY A 28 -17.39 6.37 -3.29
N GLY A 29 -16.89 5.22 -2.87
CA GLY A 29 -15.57 5.11 -2.28
C GLY A 29 -14.47 5.35 -3.32
N GLU A 30 -14.07 6.61 -3.50
CA GLU A 30 -12.66 6.92 -3.62
C GLU A 30 -11.96 6.03 -2.61
N THR A 31 -11.27 5.02 -3.12
CA THR A 31 -10.34 4.29 -2.31
C THR A 31 -9.22 5.29 -2.10
N LYS A 32 -9.39 6.21 -1.15
CA LYS A 32 -8.28 6.64 -0.34
C LYS A 32 -7.78 5.33 0.21
N SER A 33 -6.82 4.75 -0.53
CA SER A 33 -5.76 4.00 0.07
C SER A 33 -5.43 4.84 1.30
N GLU A 34 -5.88 4.38 2.47
CA GLU A 34 -5.07 4.61 3.63
C GLU A 34 -3.81 3.85 3.30
N SER A 35 -2.92 4.50 2.53
CA SER A 35 -1.49 4.35 2.65
C SER A 35 -1.29 4.14 4.13
N PRO A 36 -0.74 3.00 4.58
CA PRO A 36 -0.60 2.73 5.99
C PRO A 36 0.03 3.99 6.57
N LYS A 37 -0.74 4.73 7.40
CA LYS A 37 -0.23 5.97 8.00
C LYS A 37 1.09 5.55 8.61
N PRO A 38 2.22 6.16 8.23
CA PRO A 38 3.50 5.75 8.77
C PRO A 38 3.31 5.80 10.29
N LYS A 39 3.46 4.65 10.95
CA LYS A 39 3.49 4.63 12.42
C LYS A 39 4.56 5.65 12.78
N ARG A 40 4.15 6.83 13.26
CA ARG A 40 5.05 7.82 13.85
C ARG A 40 5.71 7.10 15.01
N GLY A 41 6.89 6.55 14.78
CA GLY A 41 7.53 5.64 15.72
C GLY A 41 8.57 4.68 15.17
N SER A 42 8.67 4.44 13.86
CA SER A 42 9.89 3.80 13.33
C SER A 42 10.96 4.87 13.13
N LYS A 43 11.71 5.16 14.21
CA LYS A 43 13.06 5.71 14.05
C LYS A 43 13.83 4.65 13.27
N PHE A 44 13.92 4.80 11.95
CA PHE A 44 14.83 3.98 11.17
C PHE A 44 16.22 4.23 11.75
N ASN A 45 16.79 3.23 12.43
CA ASN A 45 18.17 3.26 12.89
C ASN A 45 19.05 3.01 11.67
N ILE A 46 19.20 4.01 10.81
CA ILE A 46 20.13 3.96 9.69
C ILE A 46 21.52 4.15 10.30
N ASN A 47 22.33 3.10 10.33
CA ASN A 47 23.72 3.20 10.74
C ASN A 47 24.53 3.80 9.59
N LYS A 48 25.66 4.44 9.89
CA LYS A 48 26.54 5.02 8.85
C LYS A 48 27.07 3.95 7.88
N GLU A 49 27.15 2.71 8.34
CA GLU A 49 27.51 1.53 7.55
C GLU A 49 26.47 1.18 6.47
N ASP A 50 25.22 1.62 6.65
CA ASP A 50 24.11 1.39 5.71
C ASP A 50 24.07 2.47 4.60
N ILE A 51 24.94 3.48 4.65
CA ILE A 51 25.01 4.58 3.68
C ILE A 51 26.01 4.22 2.60
N ILE A 52 25.54 4.01 1.37
CA ILE A 52 26.38 3.86 0.18
C ILE A 52 26.64 5.26 -0.37
N GLU A 53 27.88 5.74 -0.26
CA GLU A 53 28.33 6.97 -0.92
C GLU A 53 28.59 6.67 -2.39
N ALA A 54 27.90 7.38 -3.28
CA ALA A 54 28.00 7.19 -4.72
C ALA A 54 28.51 8.47 -5.34
N ASP A 55 29.66 8.39 -6.01
CA ASP A 55 30.18 9.45 -6.85
C ASP A 55 29.47 9.38 -8.21
N PHE A 56 28.80 10.47 -8.59
CA PHE A 56 28.16 10.57 -9.90
C PHE A 56 29.18 11.13 -10.90
N GLU A 57 29.38 10.41 -12.01
CA GLU A 57 30.14 10.94 -13.14
C GLU A 57 29.24 11.89 -13.96
N GLU A 58 29.69 13.14 -14.11
CA GLU A 58 28.96 14.15 -14.87
C GLU A 58 28.99 13.76 -16.36
N ILE A 59 27.82 13.39 -16.88
CA ILE A 59 27.65 13.14 -18.32
C ILE A 59 27.86 14.47 -19.03
N LYS A 60 29.00 14.63 -19.70
CA LYS A 60 29.21 15.77 -20.60
C LYS A 60 28.28 15.57 -21.79
N ASP A 61 27.28 16.44 -21.93
CA ASP A 61 26.45 16.56 -23.13
C ASP A 61 27.30 17.02 -24.32
N SER A 62 28.12 16.12 -24.85
CA SER A 62 28.76 16.26 -26.14
C SER A 62 28.12 15.24 -27.08
N GLU A 63 27.00 15.60 -27.69
CA GLU A 63 26.99 15.89 -29.12
C GLU A 63 25.57 16.24 -29.59
N GLN A 64 25.51 17.45 -30.13
CA GLN A 64 24.41 18.08 -30.80
C GLN A 64 24.15 17.37 -32.12
N ASP A 65 23.46 16.23 -32.12
CA ASP A 65 23.10 15.57 -33.38
C ASP A 65 21.80 16.16 -33.95
N LYS A 66 21.95 17.31 -34.61
CA LYS A 66 20.97 17.83 -35.56
C LYS A 66 21.02 16.94 -36.82
N SER A 67 20.12 15.96 -36.91
CA SER A 67 19.77 15.38 -38.20
C SER A 67 18.41 15.90 -38.66
N LYS A 68 18.38 16.35 -39.90
CA LYS A 68 17.38 17.20 -40.56
C LYS A 68 16.62 16.37 -41.58
#